data_AF-A0A158L6A6-F1
#
_entry.id   AF-A0A158L6A6-F1
#
_cell.length_a   1.000
_cell.length_b   1.000
_cell.length_c   1.000
_cell.angle_alpha   90.00
_cell.angle_beta   90.00
_cell.angle_gamma   90.00
#
_symmetry.space_group_name_H-M   'P 1'
#
loop_
_entity.id
_entity.type
_entity.pdbx_description
1 polymer ?
#
loop_
_entity_poly.entity_id
_entity_poly.type
_entity_poly.pdbx_seq_one_letter_code
_entity_poly.pdbx_strand_id
1 'polypeptide(L)' 'MPAELSGATGLNRAASFAFIRAEHDLEAVHAYLHRYRDRPTTLRAYTRELERLILWSVVVRHKALSSLSVEDCEA' A
#
# COMPACT_ATOMS: atom_id res chain seq x y z
N MET A 1 0.65 10.53 -9.24
CA MET A 1 -0.69 9.91 -9.04
C MET A 1 -1.66 11.00 -8.63
N PRO A 2 -2.94 10.96 -9.07
CA PRO A 2 -3.97 11.84 -8.53
C PRO A 2 -4.01 11.77 -7.00
N ALA A 3 -4.31 12.89 -6.33
CA ALA A 3 -4.31 12.96 -4.87
C ALA A 3 -5.25 11.92 -4.23
N GLU A 4 -6.39 11.67 -4.86
CA GLU A 4 -7.42 10.71 -4.43
C GLU A 4 -6.93 9.24 -4.44
N LEU A 5 -5.97 8.92 -5.31
CA LEU A 5 -5.42 7.57 -5.47
C LEU A 5 -4.08 7.39 -4.74
N SER A 6 -3.55 8.45 -4.12
CA SER A 6 -2.31 8.39 -3.34
C SER A 6 -2.47 7.59 -2.05
N GLY A 7 -3.69 7.59 -1.48
CA GLY A 7 -3.95 7.06 -0.15
C GLY A 7 -3.43 7.93 0.99
N ALA A 8 -3.22 9.24 0.76
CA ALA A 8 -2.91 10.18 1.84
C ALA A 8 -4.07 10.37 2.82
N THR A 9 -5.31 10.29 2.31
CA THR A 9 -6.56 10.42 3.09
C THR A 9 -7.38 9.11 3.06
N GLY A 10 -6.70 7.97 2.96
CA GLY A 10 -7.36 6.67 2.85
C GLY A 10 -8.14 6.27 4.10
N LEU A 11 -9.19 5.44 3.91
CA LEU A 11 -10.13 5.07 4.97
C LEU A 11 -9.49 4.24 6.09
N ASN A 12 -8.52 3.39 5.75
CA ASN A 12 -7.82 2.50 6.69
C ASN A 12 -6.52 3.10 7.22
N ARG A 13 -6.37 4.43 7.18
CA ARG A 13 -5.25 5.10 7.83
C ARG A 13 -5.51 5.28 9.32
N ALA A 14 -4.47 5.14 10.12
CA ALA A 14 -4.59 5.37 11.54
C ALA A 14 -4.88 6.85 11.84
N ALA A 15 -6.00 7.13 12.51
CA ALA A 15 -6.44 8.49 12.80
C ALA A 15 -5.60 9.18 13.90
N SER A 16 -5.12 8.41 14.89
CA SER A 16 -4.47 8.97 16.07
C SER A 16 -2.97 8.65 16.16
N PHE A 17 -2.56 7.44 15.77
CA PHE A 17 -1.17 6.99 15.90
C PHE A 17 -0.76 6.05 14.77
N ALA A 18 0.36 6.36 14.12
CA ALA A 18 0.96 5.51 13.10
C ALA A 18 2.35 5.02 13.56
N PHE A 19 2.60 3.72 13.44
CA PHE A 19 3.90 3.10 13.74
C PHE A 19 5.00 3.44 12.74
N ILE A 20 4.61 3.93 11.56
CA ILE A 20 5.50 4.38 10.50
C ILE A 20 5.10 5.79 10.08
N ARG A 21 6.09 6.62 9.77
CA ARG A 21 5.88 7.98 9.24
C ARG A 21 5.73 7.92 7.72
N ALA A 22 4.62 7.35 7.27
CA ALA A 22 4.26 7.32 5.86
C ALA A 22 3.10 8.27 5.61
N GLU A 23 3.23 9.21 4.69
CA GLU A 23 2.20 10.20 4.33
C GLU A 23 1.19 9.65 3.33
N HIS A 24 1.57 8.65 2.54
CA HIS A 24 0.73 8.02 1.52
C HIS A 24 1.10 6.54 1.31
N ASP A 25 0.37 5.82 0.45
CA ASP A 25 0.46 4.34 0.37
C ASP A 25 1.84 3.85 -0.09
N LEU A 26 2.46 4.52 -1.06
CA LEU A 26 3.80 4.15 -1.54
C LEU A 26 4.86 4.25 -0.45
N GLU A 27 4.80 5.27 0.42
CA GLU A 27 5.73 5.38 1.55
C GLU A 27 5.51 4.26 2.57
N ALA A 28 4.26 3.88 2.81
CA ALA A 28 3.94 2.77 3.71
C ALA A 28 4.50 1.44 3.17
N VAL A 29 4.36 1.20 1.86
CA VAL A 29 4.91 0.03 1.18
C VAL A 29 6.44 0.03 1.20
N HIS A 30 7.08 1.17 0.94
CA HIS A 30 8.54 1.27 1.04
C HIS A 30 9.05 1.03 2.47
N ALA A 31 8.38 1.59 3.49
CA ALA A 31 8.72 1.35 4.88
C ALA A 31 8.59 -0.14 5.26
N TYR A 32 7.54 -0.81 4.78
CA TYR A 32 7.37 -2.25 4.97
C TYR A 32 8.49 -3.05 4.28
N LEU A 33 8.79 -2.76 3.02
CA LEU A 33 9.84 -3.45 2.25
C LEU A 33 11.23 -3.24 2.85
N HIS A 34 11.51 -2.07 3.43
CA HIS A 34 12.79 -1.78 4.07
C HIS A 34 13.15 -2.75 5.20
N ARG A 35 12.13 -3.33 5.88
CA ARG A 35 12.32 -4.37 6.92
C ARG A 35 12.98 -5.64 6.37
N TYR A 36 12.94 -5.85 5.06
CA TYR A 36 13.46 -7.04 4.38
C TYR A 36 14.70 -6.75 3.53
N ARG A 37 15.32 -5.57 3.65
CA ARG A 37 16.48 -5.16 2.84
C ARG A 37 17.64 -6.16 2.86
N ASP A 38 17.84 -6.86 3.98
CA ASP A 38 18.91 -7.85 4.17
C ASP A 38 18.50 -9.28 3.73
N ARG A 39 17.30 -9.43 3.14
CA ARG A 39 16.71 -10.71 2.69
C ARG A 39 16.30 -10.60 1.22
N PRO A 40 17.24 -10.65 0.27
CA PRO A 40 17.00 -10.25 -1.12
C PRO A 40 15.97 -11.12 -1.86
N THR A 41 15.85 -12.41 -1.52
CA THR A 41 14.81 -13.30 -2.08
C THR A 41 13.42 -12.90 -1.61
N THR A 42 13.24 -12.70 -0.30
CA THR A 42 11.98 -12.24 0.30
C THR A 42 11.61 -10.84 -0.17
N LEU A 43 12.58 -9.92 -0.22
CA LEU A 43 12.37 -8.56 -0.69
C LEU A 43 11.81 -8.55 -2.12
N ARG A 44 12.45 -9.26 -3.06
CA ARG A 44 11.97 -9.34 -4.44
C ARG A 44 10.56 -9.93 -4.54
N ALA A 45 10.29 -10.99 -3.79
CA ALA A 45 8.97 -11.61 -3.78
C ALA A 45 7.90 -10.63 -3.26
N TYR A 46 8.18 -9.94 -2.14
CA TYR A 46 7.24 -8.99 -1.55
C TYR A 46 7.06 -7.74 -2.41
N THR A 47 8.12 -7.22 -3.01
CA THR A 47 8.04 -6.11 -3.98
C THR A 47 7.10 -6.49 -5.12
N ARG A 48 7.29 -7.65 -5.74
CA ARG A 48 6.43 -8.10 -6.85
C ARG A 48 4.97 -8.17 -6.46
N GLU A 49 4.64 -8.77 -5.32
CA GLU A 49 3.24 -8.92 -4.89
C GLU A 49 2.62 -7.59 -4.46
N LEU A 50 3.37 -6.70 -3.79
CA LEU A 50 2.86 -5.39 -3.38
C LEU A 50 2.70 -4.43 -4.55
N GLU A 51 3.62 -4.42 -5.50
CA GLU A 51 3.47 -3.66 -6.75
C GLU A 51 2.24 -4.12 -7.52
N ARG A 52 2.06 -5.44 -7.65
CA ARG A 52 0.86 -6.02 -8.28
C ARG A 52 -0.42 -5.58 -7.57
N LEU A 53 -0.44 -5.59 -6.24
CA LEU A 53 -1.60 -5.17 -5.44
C LEU A 53 -1.91 -3.68 -5.61
N ILE A 54 -0.90 -2.80 -5.52
CA ILE A 54 -1.09 -1.35 -5.70
C ILE A 54 -1.60 -1.04 -7.11
N LEU A 55 -0.99 -1.65 -8.13
CA LEU A 55 -1.43 -1.45 -9.51
C LEU A 55 -2.87 -1.93 -9.71
N TRP A 56 -3.20 -3.10 -9.17
CA TRP A 56 -4.58 -3.61 -9.23
C TRP A 56 -5.56 -2.67 -8.50
N SER A 57 -5.23 -2.16 -7.31
CA SER A 57 -6.13 -1.28 -6.57
C SER A 57 -6.40 0.02 -7.33
N VAL A 58 -5.36 0.63 -7.90
CA VAL A 58 -5.43 1.91 -8.61
C VAL A 58 -6.08 1.77 -9.98
N VAL A 59 -5.74 0.72 -10.73
CA VAL A 59 -6.17 0.56 -12.13
C VAL A 59 -7.51 -0.15 -12.24
N VAL A 60 -7.76 -1.18 -11.42
CA VAL A 60 -8.97 -2.01 -11.53
C VAL A 60 -10.06 -1.51 -10.59
N ARG A 61 -9.71 -1.20 -9.33
CA ARG A 61 -10.70 -0.73 -8.33
C ARG A 61 -10.84 0.79 -8.27
N HIS A 62 -9.96 1.54 -8.94
CA HIS A 62 -9.90 3.00 -8.86
C HIS A 62 -9.87 3.51 -7.40
N LYS A 63 -9.15 2.78 -6.54
CA LYS A 63 -9.03 3.07 -5.11
C LYS A 63 -7.57 3.10 -4.68
N ALA A 64 -7.27 3.99 -3.74
CA ALA A 64 -6.04 3.91 -2.96
C ALA A 64 -5.96 2.56 -2.23
N LEU A 65 -4.75 2.04 -2.04
CA LEU A 65 -4.51 0.80 -1.29
C LEU A 65 -5.06 0.91 0.14
N SER A 66 -4.85 2.05 0.79
CA SER A 66 -5.38 2.33 2.14
C SER A 66 -6.90 2.56 2.19
N SER A 67 -7.62 2.47 1.07
CA SER A 67 -9.08 2.56 1.02
C SER A 67 -9.76 1.26 0.56
N LEU A 68 -9.00 0.19 0.34
CA LEU A 68 -9.58 -1.12 0.03
C LEU A 68 -10.33 -1.69 1.24
N SER A 69 -11.54 -2.17 1.04
CA SER A 69 -12.25 -3.02 2.00
C SER A 69 -11.99 -4.50 1.72
N VAL A 70 -12.50 -5.39 2.59
CA VAL A 70 -12.42 -6.85 2.36
C VAL A 70 -13.25 -7.23 1.13
N GLU A 71 -14.44 -6.63 1.00
CA GLU A 71 -15.34 -6.82 -0.13
C GLU A 71 -14.72 -6.34 -1.45
N ASP A 72 -13.80 -5.37 -1.40
CA ASP A 72 -13.05 -4.99 -2.58
C ASP A 72 -12.18 -6.15 -3.11
N CYS A 73 -11.69 -7.02 -2.22
CA CYS A 73 -10.77 -8.12 -2.54
C CYS A 73 -11.46 -9.45 -2.87
N GLU A 74 -12.77 -9.60 -2.61
CA GLU A 74 -13.53 -10.84 -2.84
C GLU A 74 -14.25 -10.89 -4.19
N ALA A 75 -14.19 -9.81 -4.97
CA ALA A 75 -14.89 -9.66 -6.24
C ALA A 75 -14.23 -10.38 -7.43
#